data_AF-A0A535RK02-F1
#
_entry.id   AF-A0A535RK02-F1
#
_cell.length_a   1.000
_cell.length_b   1.000
_cell.length_c   1.000
_cell.angle_alpha   90.00
_cell.angle_beta   90.00
_cell.angle_gamma   90.00
#
_symmetry.space_group_name_H-M   'P 1'
#
loop_
_entity.id
_entity.type
_entity.pdbx_description
1 polymer ?
#
loop_
_entity_poly.entity_id
_entity_poly.type
_entity_poly.pdbx_seq_one_letter_code
_entity_poly.pdbx_strand_id
1 'polypeptide(L)'
;MWWWGCASSGPLSWWSERWQSSKRARPTCRSIPPRHRSGFISSPDCLPADSLPPCEQGSGRRLEILNPGAAGESLGTGNRRPPTSLVRDDNLAYVIYTSGSTGQPKGVQVTHSNLMNLVRWHQQAFAITSSDRATQVASPAFDAAVWELWPYLTAGAGIYVPDEDTRMDPPRLRDWLVAQAITVTFVPTPLAETVMTLEWPADTALRLMLTGGDTLHRYPPSTLPFALINNYGPTETAVVATSGLVPPASGWTSLPSIGRPISGARAYVLDEKRQPVLAEMIGELYIGGRGVARGYLNRAELTAERFVPDPFSDVPGARMYRTGDLVRARVNGELEFVGRTDDQVKIRGFRIELGEIEATLATHPLVQQAVAVAREDTPGDKRLVAYVVPAPGSTLDVDSMRSFLGKRLPEYMVPAAFVSLPSLPVTTNGKVDRHALPAPTISRVPSDDPSGEVRTLIEQRMAGMVAAVLKVDQVGSEENFFLLGGHSLLAAQLLVHVHQTFGVELPLRTLFELPTVCGLSAEIERLLLASLQAMTDEEAERLLA
;
A
#
# COMPACT_ATOMS: atom_id res chain seq x y z
N MET A 1 45.18 -14.81 -7.28
CA MET A 1 45.66 -16.07 -7.90
C MET A 1 44.76 -17.15 -7.30
N TRP A 2 43.81 -17.76 -8.00
CA TRP A 2 43.96 -18.56 -9.22
C TRP A 2 42.91 -18.21 -10.28
N TRP A 3 43.31 -18.37 -11.54
CA TRP A 3 42.54 -18.24 -12.76
C TRP A 3 41.77 -19.53 -13.08
N TRP A 4 40.61 -19.42 -13.72
CA TRP A 4 40.22 -20.29 -14.84
C TRP A 4 39.41 -19.47 -15.84
N GLY A 5 39.88 -19.46 -17.09
CA GLY A 5 39.12 -19.08 -18.26
C GLY A 5 39.25 -20.19 -19.30
N CYS A 6 38.19 -20.45 -20.06
CA CYS A 6 38.30 -20.86 -21.45
C CYS A 6 36.98 -20.59 -22.20
N ALA A 7 37.12 -19.96 -23.37
CA ALA A 7 36.12 -19.65 -24.38
C ALA A 7 35.54 -20.94 -25.03
N SER A 8 34.38 -20.95 -25.68
CA SER A 8 34.00 -20.40 -27.01
C SER A 8 32.48 -20.70 -27.21
N SER A 9 31.62 -20.02 -27.97
CA SER A 9 31.67 -19.41 -29.31
C SER A 9 30.38 -18.58 -29.54
N GLY A 10 30.46 -17.42 -30.23
CA GLY A 10 29.38 -16.41 -30.41
C GLY A 10 28.28 -16.74 -31.43
N PRO A 11 27.69 -15.77 -32.18
CA PRO A 11 27.86 -14.30 -32.14
C PRO A 11 26.53 -13.50 -32.10
N LEU A 12 26.60 -12.19 -31.79
CA LEU A 12 25.85 -11.13 -32.47
C LEU A 12 26.42 -9.77 -32.04
N SER A 13 27.21 -9.19 -32.94
CA SER A 13 27.81 -7.86 -32.90
C SER A 13 26.82 -6.78 -33.40
N TRP A 14 27.30 -5.52 -33.44
CA TRP A 14 26.64 -4.28 -33.89
C TRP A 14 25.83 -3.60 -32.75
N TRP A 15 26.27 -2.51 -32.12
CA TRP A 15 26.81 -1.26 -32.67
C TRP A 15 27.73 -0.54 -31.66
N SER A 16 28.89 -0.08 -32.12
CA SER A 16 29.65 1.02 -31.52
C SER A 16 30.22 1.88 -32.64
N GLU A 17 29.93 3.18 -32.64
CA GLU A 17 30.86 4.29 -32.92
C GLU A 17 30.11 5.57 -33.30
N ARG A 18 30.25 6.61 -32.46
CA ARG A 18 30.85 7.92 -32.81
C ARG A 18 30.44 8.97 -31.79
N TRP A 19 31.39 9.39 -30.96
CA TRP A 19 31.39 10.73 -30.37
C TRP A 19 32.84 11.21 -30.29
N GLN A 20 33.16 12.19 -31.13
CA GLN A 20 34.38 12.98 -31.04
C GLN A 20 34.03 14.40 -30.59
N SER A 21 34.65 14.79 -29.47
CA SER A 21 35.17 16.11 -29.12
C SER A 21 34.35 17.38 -29.39
N SER A 22 34.13 18.17 -28.33
CA SER A 22 34.80 19.48 -28.23
C SER A 22 34.82 20.00 -26.79
N LYS A 23 36.01 20.42 -26.36
CA LYS A 23 36.30 21.21 -25.15
C LYS A 23 36.06 22.69 -25.47
N ARG A 24 35.51 23.46 -24.51
CA ARG A 24 35.79 24.90 -24.24
C ARG A 24 35.07 25.27 -22.92
N ALA A 25 35.82 25.44 -21.84
CA ALA A 25 36.35 26.71 -21.31
C ALA A 25 35.32 27.50 -20.48
N ARG A 26 35.57 27.58 -19.15
CA ARG A 26 34.91 28.46 -18.18
C ARG A 26 35.32 29.92 -18.40
N PRO A 27 34.56 30.87 -17.84
CA PRO A 27 35.19 31.81 -16.92
C PRO A 27 34.44 32.02 -15.60
N THR A 28 35.17 32.69 -14.73
CA THR A 28 35.14 32.85 -13.28
C THR A 28 34.18 33.94 -12.74
N CYS A 29 33.67 33.67 -11.53
CA CYS A 29 33.59 34.52 -10.33
C CYS A 29 33.01 35.95 -10.41
N ARG A 30 31.99 36.21 -9.57
CA ARG A 30 31.93 37.42 -8.71
C ARG A 30 30.99 37.19 -7.51
N SER A 31 31.55 37.46 -6.33
CA SER A 31 30.98 37.44 -4.98
C SER A 31 30.48 38.82 -4.56
N ILE A 32 29.36 38.93 -3.83
CA ILE A 32 29.03 40.05 -2.91
C ILE A 32 28.30 39.50 -1.66
N PRO A 33 28.55 40.02 -0.43
CA PRO A 33 28.35 39.34 0.87
C PRO A 33 27.14 39.89 1.70
N PRO A 34 26.91 39.46 2.97
CA PRO A 34 25.58 39.32 3.59
C PRO A 34 25.21 40.44 4.60
N ARG A 35 23.95 40.43 5.08
CA ARG A 35 23.54 41.18 6.28
C ARG A 35 22.77 40.31 7.28
N HIS A 36 23.32 40.30 8.51
CA HIS A 36 22.77 40.08 9.86
C HIS A 36 21.33 40.60 10.08
N ARG A 37 20.50 40.22 11.09
CA ARG A 37 20.72 39.67 12.46
C ARG A 37 19.35 39.25 13.08
N SER A 38 19.39 38.20 13.91
CA SER A 38 18.68 37.90 15.19
C SER A 38 17.24 38.38 15.50
N GLY A 39 16.44 37.44 16.03
CA GLY A 39 15.36 37.68 17.01
C GLY A 39 14.72 36.37 17.50
N PHE A 40 15.00 35.95 18.73
CA PHE A 40 14.29 34.88 19.46
C PHE A 40 12.90 35.36 19.91
N ILE A 41 11.93 34.45 20.11
CA ILE A 41 11.09 34.27 21.33
C ILE A 41 10.10 33.08 21.16
N SER A 42 9.82 32.47 22.32
CA SER A 42 9.05 31.30 22.78
C SER A 42 7.73 30.84 22.14
N SER A 43 7.48 29.52 22.24
CA SER A 43 6.18 28.82 22.28
C SER A 43 5.59 28.77 23.72
N PRO A 44 4.40 28.19 24.01
CA PRO A 44 3.27 27.76 23.16
C PRO A 44 1.89 28.26 23.67
N ASP A 45 0.96 28.62 22.77
CA ASP A 45 -0.48 28.66 23.11
C ASP A 45 -1.28 27.96 22.00
N CYS A 46 -2.11 27.01 22.42
CA CYS A 46 -2.99 26.21 21.56
C CYS A 46 -4.11 27.09 20.98
N LEU A 47 -4.30 27.05 19.65
CA LEU A 47 -5.43 27.70 18.97
C LEU A 47 -6.43 26.67 18.42
N PRO A 48 -7.75 26.96 18.42
CA PRO A 48 -8.80 26.07 17.90
C PRO A 48 -8.77 25.96 16.36
N ALA A 49 -9.34 24.86 15.85
CA ALA A 49 -9.23 24.37 14.47
C ALA A 49 -9.77 25.29 13.34
N ASP A 50 -10.38 26.43 13.63
CA ASP A 50 -10.93 27.35 12.62
C ASP A 50 -10.09 28.62 12.41
N SER A 51 -8.81 28.61 12.82
CA SER A 51 -7.92 29.77 12.71
C SER A 51 -6.53 29.42 12.17
N LEU A 52 -6.46 28.64 11.10
CA LEU A 52 -5.24 28.59 10.29
C LEU A 52 -5.08 29.94 9.56
N PRO A 53 -3.94 30.65 9.70
CA PRO A 53 -3.70 31.83 8.90
C PRO A 53 -3.68 31.43 7.41
N PRO A 54 -4.22 32.25 6.50
CA PRO A 54 -4.07 32.00 5.08
C PRO A 54 -2.57 31.89 4.79
N CYS A 55 -2.20 30.79 4.14
CA CYS A 55 -0.84 30.49 3.71
C CYS A 55 -0.18 31.79 3.21
N GLU A 56 0.81 32.30 3.95
CA GLU A 56 1.52 33.52 3.55
C GLU A 56 2.01 33.34 2.11
N GLN A 57 1.82 34.39 1.32
CA GLN A 57 2.10 34.46 -0.10
C GLN A 57 3.59 34.21 -0.40
N GLY A 58 3.99 32.94 -0.37
CA GLY A 58 5.30 32.44 -0.74
C GLY A 58 5.37 32.18 -2.24
N SER A 59 5.81 33.18 -2.99
CA SER A 59 5.94 33.20 -4.46
C SER A 59 4.62 33.05 -5.21
N GLY A 60 4.26 34.05 -6.03
CA GLY A 60 3.03 34.11 -6.81
C GLY A 60 2.87 33.01 -7.86
N ARG A 61 2.71 31.75 -7.44
CA ARG A 61 2.25 30.66 -8.28
C ARG A 61 0.76 30.49 -8.05
N ARG A 62 -0.02 31.02 -8.99
CA ARG A 62 -1.45 30.76 -9.10
C ARG A 62 -1.62 29.27 -9.38
N LEU A 63 -2.31 28.53 -8.51
CA LEU A 63 -2.75 27.18 -8.83
C LEU A 63 -3.87 27.32 -9.86
N GLU A 64 -3.57 27.06 -11.13
CA GLU A 64 -4.62 26.96 -12.16
C GLU A 64 -5.19 25.54 -12.13
N ILE A 65 -6.42 25.43 -11.63
CA ILE A 65 -7.21 24.20 -11.73
C ILE A 65 -7.74 24.15 -13.16
N LEU A 66 -7.09 23.37 -14.02
CA LEU A 66 -7.61 23.09 -15.36
C LEU A 66 -8.80 22.15 -15.20
N ASN A 67 -10.00 22.67 -15.42
CA ASN A 67 -11.22 21.87 -15.46
C ASN A 67 -11.42 21.40 -16.91
N PRO A 68 -11.13 20.13 -17.27
CA PRO A 68 -11.19 19.67 -18.65
C PRO A 68 -12.60 19.76 -19.24
N GLY A 69 -13.65 19.74 -18.41
CA GLY A 69 -15.04 19.92 -18.86
C GLY A 69 -15.44 21.38 -19.14
N ALA A 70 -14.72 22.36 -18.58
CA ALA A 70 -14.95 23.78 -18.83
C ALA A 70 -13.98 24.38 -19.86
N ALA A 71 -12.93 23.65 -20.23
CA ALA A 71 -11.95 24.04 -21.24
C ALA A 71 -12.43 23.71 -22.66
N GLY A 72 -13.63 24.17 -23.01
CA GLY A 72 -13.99 24.37 -24.41
C GLY A 72 -13.08 25.44 -24.99
N GLU A 73 -12.28 25.08 -25.99
CA GLU A 73 -11.61 25.98 -26.96
C GLU A 73 -10.25 26.65 -26.62
N SER A 74 -9.66 26.58 -25.41
CA SER A 74 -8.40 27.33 -25.14
C SER A 74 -7.15 26.53 -24.73
N LEU A 75 -7.14 25.20 -24.78
CA LEU A 75 -5.91 24.42 -24.47
C LEU A 75 -4.92 24.32 -25.66
N GLY A 76 -5.25 24.90 -26.82
CA GLY A 76 -4.57 24.62 -28.10
C GLY A 76 -3.71 25.73 -28.72
N THR A 77 -3.68 26.96 -28.18
CA THR A 77 -3.01 28.11 -28.83
C THR A 77 -1.75 28.60 -28.12
N GLY A 78 -1.38 27.97 -27.00
CA GLY A 78 -0.15 28.28 -26.26
C GLY A 78 1.12 27.86 -27.01
N ASN A 79 2.23 28.51 -26.66
CA ASN A 79 3.56 28.22 -27.18
C ASN A 79 3.88 26.71 -27.05
N ARG A 80 3.94 25.98 -28.17
CA ARG A 80 4.24 24.54 -28.23
C ARG A 80 5.69 24.19 -27.85
N ARG A 81 6.50 25.18 -27.46
CA ARG A 81 7.85 24.93 -26.96
C ARG A 81 7.75 24.41 -25.53
N PRO A 82 8.44 23.30 -25.20
CA PRO A 82 8.50 22.83 -23.82
C PRO A 82 9.02 23.95 -22.92
N PRO A 83 8.44 24.15 -21.72
CA PRO A 83 8.89 25.19 -20.81
C PRO A 83 10.37 24.98 -20.48
N THR A 84 11.14 26.07 -20.43
CA THR A 84 12.52 25.99 -19.96
C THR A 84 12.51 25.61 -18.49
N SER A 85 13.00 24.42 -18.16
CA SER A 85 13.07 23.92 -16.79
C SER A 85 14.47 24.11 -16.23
N LEU A 86 14.56 24.65 -15.01
CA LEU A 86 15.80 24.72 -14.23
C LEU A 86 15.99 23.51 -13.31
N VAL A 87 15.11 22.51 -13.42
CA VAL A 87 15.16 21.28 -12.61
C VAL A 87 16.42 20.48 -12.95
N ARG A 88 17.15 20.07 -11.92
CA ARG A 88 18.31 19.18 -12.01
C ARG A 88 17.93 17.76 -11.57
N ASP A 89 18.69 16.78 -12.01
CA ASP A 89 18.46 15.36 -11.68
C ASP A 89 18.62 15.06 -10.18
N ASP A 90 19.46 15.82 -9.49
CA ASP A 90 19.64 15.73 -8.04
C ASP A 90 18.52 16.37 -7.22
N ASN A 91 17.63 17.17 -7.84
CA ASN A 91 16.51 17.81 -7.14
C ASN A 91 15.47 16.76 -6.70
N LEU A 92 14.72 17.08 -5.64
CA LEU A 92 13.64 16.21 -5.19
C LEU A 92 12.52 16.19 -6.24
N ALA A 93 12.09 14.99 -6.61
CA ALA A 93 10.90 14.77 -7.40
C ALA A 93 9.65 14.71 -6.51
N TYR A 94 9.76 14.04 -5.36
CA TYR A 94 8.66 13.93 -4.38
C TYR A 94 9.18 13.58 -2.98
N VAL A 95 8.30 13.80 -1.99
CA VAL A 95 8.44 13.29 -0.63
C VAL A 95 7.18 12.55 -0.25
N ILE A 96 7.31 11.27 0.09
CA ILE A 96 6.18 10.43 0.55
C ILE A 96 6.45 10.01 1.99
N TYR A 97 5.45 10.19 2.83
CA TYR A 97 5.52 9.80 4.23
C TYR A 97 5.12 8.33 4.38
N THR A 98 5.93 7.59 5.13
CA THR A 98 5.60 6.22 5.56
C THR A 98 5.50 6.18 7.08
N SER A 99 4.83 5.16 7.62
CA SER A 99 4.83 4.87 9.05
C SER A 99 6.26 4.73 9.58
N GLY A 100 6.51 5.16 10.81
CA GLY A 100 7.83 5.16 11.44
C GLY A 100 7.86 4.30 12.70
N SER A 101 8.94 3.53 12.89
CA SER A 101 9.13 2.65 14.05
C SER A 101 9.15 3.40 15.40
N THR A 102 9.41 4.72 15.39
CA THR A 102 9.37 5.60 16.58
C THR A 102 7.98 6.20 16.83
N GLY A 103 6.94 5.77 16.10
CA GLY A 103 5.58 6.31 16.18
C GLY A 103 5.38 7.69 15.58
N GLN A 104 6.29 8.13 14.71
CA GLN A 104 6.16 9.37 13.94
C GLN A 104 6.41 9.08 12.47
N PRO A 105 5.54 9.52 11.54
CA PRO A 105 5.75 9.33 10.12
C PRO A 105 7.09 9.88 9.63
N LYS A 106 7.73 9.19 8.69
CA LYS A 106 9.02 9.56 8.10
C LYS A 106 8.87 9.85 6.61
N GLY A 107 9.26 11.06 6.19
CA GLY A 107 9.19 11.48 4.79
C GLY A 107 10.39 11.00 3.99
N VAL A 108 10.20 10.09 3.04
CA VAL A 108 11.25 9.59 2.14
C VAL A 108 11.46 10.58 1.01
N GLN A 109 12.69 11.06 0.84
CA GLN A 109 13.06 12.06 -0.15
C GLN A 109 13.60 11.41 -1.43
N VAL A 110 12.80 11.38 -2.49
CA VAL A 110 13.17 10.77 -3.79
C VAL A 110 13.53 11.85 -4.81
N THR A 111 14.66 11.67 -5.49
CA THR A 111 15.16 12.62 -6.51
C THR A 111 14.64 12.31 -7.91
N HIS A 112 14.75 13.27 -8.83
CA HIS A 112 14.48 13.05 -10.25
C HIS A 112 15.35 11.93 -10.83
N SER A 113 16.64 11.85 -10.47
CA SER A 113 17.53 10.77 -10.92
C SER A 113 17.04 9.39 -10.48
N ASN A 114 16.56 9.26 -9.24
CA ASN A 114 15.97 8.01 -8.74
C ASN A 114 14.73 7.62 -9.58
N LEU A 115 13.78 8.55 -9.72
CA LEU A 115 12.55 8.32 -10.48
C LEU A 115 12.82 8.00 -11.96
N MET A 116 13.76 8.70 -12.59
CA MET A 116 14.12 8.46 -14.00
C MET A 116 14.84 7.13 -14.22
N ASN A 117 15.44 6.52 -13.19
CA ASN A 117 15.91 5.14 -13.26
C ASN A 117 14.72 4.17 -13.39
N LEU A 118 13.74 4.30 -12.50
CA LEU A 118 12.50 3.50 -12.52
C LEU A 118 11.77 3.63 -13.85
N VAL A 119 11.56 4.87 -14.31
CA VAL A 119 10.86 5.17 -15.59
C VAL A 119 11.55 4.47 -16.77
N ARG A 120 12.87 4.63 -16.91
CA ARG A 120 13.60 4.03 -18.04
C ARG A 120 13.59 2.51 -17.99
N TRP A 121 13.81 1.93 -16.80
CA TRP A 121 13.73 0.48 -16.64
C TRP A 121 12.35 -0.03 -17.01
N HIS A 122 11.28 0.58 -16.48
CA HIS A 122 9.90 0.14 -16.73
C HIS A 122 9.54 0.18 -18.21
N GLN A 123 9.84 1.29 -18.89
CA GLN A 123 9.59 1.43 -20.33
C GLN A 123 10.30 0.34 -21.14
N GLN A 124 11.55 0.02 -20.80
CA GLN A 124 12.34 -1.01 -21.49
C GLN A 124 11.85 -2.42 -21.16
N ALA A 125 11.65 -2.72 -19.89
CA ALA A 125 11.27 -4.04 -19.40
C ALA A 125 9.88 -4.46 -19.91
N PHE A 126 8.97 -3.50 -20.04
CA PHE A 126 7.58 -3.75 -20.44
C PHE A 126 7.24 -3.19 -21.81
N ALA A 127 8.24 -2.75 -22.59
CA ALA A 127 8.06 -2.19 -23.93
C ALA A 127 6.91 -1.18 -24.01
N ILE A 128 6.87 -0.21 -23.08
CA ILE A 128 5.79 0.79 -23.03
C ILE A 128 5.90 1.71 -24.26
N THR A 129 4.76 1.95 -24.90
CA THR A 129 4.61 2.80 -26.10
C THR A 129 3.44 3.76 -25.93
N SER A 130 3.31 4.74 -26.84
CA SER A 130 2.19 5.68 -26.83
C SER A 130 0.81 5.06 -27.09
N SER A 131 0.75 3.81 -27.54
CA SER A 131 -0.51 3.06 -27.71
C SER A 131 -0.95 2.33 -26.45
N ASP A 132 -0.13 2.29 -25.40
CA ASP A 132 -0.51 1.67 -24.13
C ASP A 132 -1.58 2.48 -23.39
N ARG A 133 -2.46 1.75 -22.72
CA ARG A 133 -3.51 2.28 -21.85
C ARG A 133 -3.25 1.74 -20.45
N ALA A 134 -2.71 2.57 -19.58
CA ALA A 134 -2.37 2.21 -18.22
C ALA A 134 -3.38 2.74 -17.22
N THR A 135 -3.37 2.21 -16.00
CA THR A 135 -4.28 2.61 -14.93
C THR A 135 -3.61 3.49 -13.89
N GLN A 136 -4.42 4.27 -13.17
CA GLN A 136 -4.08 4.90 -11.90
C GLN A 136 -4.99 4.33 -10.82
N VAL A 137 -4.59 3.21 -10.21
CA VAL A 137 -5.35 2.51 -9.16
C VAL A 137 -4.77 2.80 -7.77
N ALA A 138 -3.47 3.02 -7.65
CA ALA A 138 -2.87 3.35 -6.37
C ALA A 138 -3.28 4.76 -5.92
N SER A 139 -3.53 4.90 -4.61
CA SER A 139 -3.78 6.21 -4.02
C SER A 139 -2.52 7.09 -4.17
N PRO A 140 -2.67 8.41 -4.45
CA PRO A 140 -1.56 9.36 -4.54
C PRO A 140 -0.70 9.46 -3.27
N ALA A 141 -1.19 8.95 -2.13
CA ALA A 141 -0.43 8.84 -0.89
C ALA A 141 0.65 7.74 -0.93
N PHE A 142 0.60 6.83 -1.90
CA PHE A 142 1.58 5.76 -2.10
C PHE A 142 2.49 6.06 -3.28
N ASP A 143 3.73 5.62 -3.18
CA ASP A 143 4.74 5.78 -4.21
C ASP A 143 4.44 4.95 -5.47
N ALA A 144 3.63 3.91 -5.36
CA ALA A 144 3.03 3.21 -6.50
C ALA A 144 2.27 4.14 -7.45
N ALA A 145 1.61 5.20 -6.96
CA ALA A 145 0.94 6.17 -7.82
C ALA A 145 1.92 6.93 -8.73
N VAL A 146 3.12 7.22 -8.21
CA VAL A 146 4.18 7.84 -9.02
C VAL A 146 4.62 6.89 -10.15
N TRP A 147 4.65 5.59 -9.88
CA TRP A 147 5.00 4.55 -10.85
C TRP A 147 3.90 4.31 -11.90
N GLU A 148 2.63 4.49 -11.54
CA GLU A 148 1.50 4.44 -12.47
C GLU A 148 1.41 5.65 -13.41
N LEU A 149 2.04 6.78 -13.07
CA LEU A 149 2.02 7.99 -13.90
C LEU A 149 3.21 8.09 -14.86
N TRP A 150 4.42 8.20 -14.31
CA TRP A 150 5.54 8.74 -15.06
C TRP A 150 6.09 7.86 -16.19
N PRO A 151 6.19 6.52 -16.04
CA PRO A 151 6.63 5.66 -17.13
C PRO A 151 5.76 5.74 -18.38
N TYR A 152 4.47 6.02 -18.20
CA TYR A 152 3.48 6.05 -19.28
C TYR A 152 3.39 7.45 -19.90
N LEU A 153 3.26 8.49 -19.07
CA LEU A 153 3.19 9.87 -19.56
C LEU A 153 4.45 10.28 -20.34
N THR A 154 5.63 9.81 -19.91
CA THR A 154 6.89 10.09 -20.63
C THR A 154 7.08 9.25 -21.89
N ALA A 155 6.27 8.20 -22.09
CA ALA A 155 6.20 7.41 -23.33
C ALA A 155 5.06 7.87 -24.27
N GLY A 156 4.23 8.83 -23.83
CA GLY A 156 3.04 9.29 -24.58
C GLY A 156 1.83 8.35 -24.48
N ALA A 157 1.81 7.43 -23.50
CA ALA A 157 0.71 6.51 -23.25
C ALA A 157 -0.45 7.17 -22.48
N GLY A 158 -1.62 6.55 -22.50
CA GLY A 158 -2.81 7.03 -21.78
C GLY A 158 -2.88 6.52 -20.33
N ILE A 159 -3.41 7.34 -19.43
CA ILE A 159 -3.73 6.97 -18.03
C ILE A 159 -5.25 6.99 -17.83
N TYR A 160 -5.80 5.90 -17.31
CA TYR A 160 -7.22 5.70 -17.05
C TYR A 160 -7.44 5.55 -15.54
N VAL A 161 -8.38 6.32 -15.00
CA VAL A 161 -8.67 6.37 -13.57
C VAL A 161 -10.04 5.75 -13.33
N PRO A 162 -10.15 4.59 -12.68
CA PRO A 162 -11.45 4.08 -12.24
C PRO A 162 -11.99 4.94 -11.09
N ASP A 163 -13.31 5.01 -10.97
CA ASP A 163 -13.95 5.55 -9.76
C ASP A 163 -13.69 4.64 -8.55
N GLU A 164 -13.93 5.15 -7.35
CA GLU A 164 -13.59 4.48 -6.09
C GLU A 164 -14.36 3.16 -5.90
N ASP A 165 -15.63 3.12 -6.28
CA ASP A 165 -16.48 1.93 -6.12
C ASP A 165 -16.01 0.81 -7.07
N THR A 166 -15.71 1.16 -8.33
CA THR A 166 -15.10 0.25 -9.30
C THR A 166 -13.74 -0.25 -8.83
N ARG A 167 -12.91 0.64 -8.29
CA ARG A 167 -11.54 0.34 -7.84
C ARG A 167 -11.50 -0.69 -6.71
N MET A 168 -12.49 -0.66 -5.82
CA MET A 168 -12.56 -1.50 -4.61
C MET A 168 -13.33 -2.82 -4.83
N ASP A 169 -14.02 -2.98 -5.95
CA ASP A 169 -14.79 -4.19 -6.32
C ASP A 169 -14.03 -4.99 -7.40
N PRO A 170 -13.46 -6.18 -7.08
CA PRO A 170 -12.65 -6.93 -8.03
C PRO A 170 -13.39 -7.33 -9.32
N PRO A 171 -14.63 -7.89 -9.29
CA PRO A 171 -15.44 -8.07 -10.48
C PRO A 171 -15.64 -6.82 -11.33
N ARG A 172 -16.07 -5.70 -10.72
CA ARG A 172 -16.28 -4.43 -11.46
C ARG A 172 -14.98 -3.90 -12.03
N LEU A 173 -13.89 -3.98 -11.29
CA LEU A 173 -12.56 -3.59 -11.76
C LEU A 173 -12.17 -4.42 -12.99
N ARG A 174 -12.36 -5.75 -12.96
CA ARG A 174 -12.10 -6.63 -14.10
C ARG A 174 -12.93 -6.23 -15.32
N ASP A 175 -14.24 -6.03 -15.15
CA ASP A 175 -15.13 -5.63 -16.25
C ASP A 175 -14.74 -4.26 -16.82
N TRP A 176 -14.38 -3.31 -15.96
CA TRP A 176 -13.89 -2.01 -16.36
C TRP A 176 -12.55 -2.08 -17.11
N LEU A 177 -11.59 -2.89 -16.66
CA LEU A 177 -10.30 -3.10 -17.33
C LEU A 177 -10.51 -3.63 -18.77
N VAL A 178 -11.44 -4.56 -18.94
CA VAL A 178 -11.83 -5.10 -20.26
C VAL A 178 -12.51 -4.02 -21.10
N ALA A 179 -13.55 -3.36 -20.58
CA ALA A 179 -14.31 -2.34 -21.31
C ALA A 179 -13.44 -1.15 -21.74
N GLN A 180 -12.49 -0.76 -20.89
CA GLN A 180 -11.50 0.28 -21.18
C GLN A 180 -10.28 -0.24 -21.94
N ALA A 181 -10.28 -1.47 -22.43
CA ALA A 181 -9.19 -2.10 -23.17
C ALA A 181 -7.79 -1.74 -22.62
N ILE A 182 -7.64 -1.83 -21.30
CA ILE A 182 -6.41 -1.51 -20.59
C ILE A 182 -5.33 -2.51 -21.01
N THR A 183 -4.12 -2.03 -21.29
CA THR A 183 -2.99 -2.89 -21.71
C THR A 183 -2.08 -3.24 -20.55
N VAL A 184 -1.89 -2.34 -19.58
CA VAL A 184 -1.04 -2.57 -18.40
C VAL A 184 -1.73 -2.01 -17.17
N THR A 185 -1.77 -2.77 -16.07
CA THR A 185 -2.34 -2.28 -14.80
C THR A 185 -1.43 -2.65 -13.64
N PHE A 186 -1.30 -1.75 -12.66
CA PHE A 186 -0.80 -2.12 -11.34
C PHE A 186 -1.97 -2.40 -10.40
N VAL A 187 -1.89 -3.48 -9.64
CA VAL A 187 -2.87 -3.86 -8.65
C VAL A 187 -2.14 -4.30 -7.38
N PRO A 188 -2.42 -3.68 -6.21
CA PRO A 188 -1.85 -4.14 -4.94
C PRO A 188 -2.10 -5.63 -4.73
N THR A 189 -1.09 -6.35 -4.23
CA THR A 189 -1.07 -7.82 -4.14
C THR A 189 -2.36 -8.48 -3.62
N PRO A 190 -2.98 -8.04 -2.50
CA PRO A 190 -4.22 -8.68 -2.02
C PRO A 190 -5.38 -8.58 -3.02
N LEU A 191 -5.49 -7.44 -3.72
CA LEU A 191 -6.51 -7.26 -4.74
C LEU A 191 -6.16 -8.08 -5.99
N ALA A 192 -4.88 -8.11 -6.40
CA ALA A 192 -4.41 -8.89 -7.53
C ALA A 192 -4.69 -10.39 -7.35
N GLU A 193 -4.48 -10.94 -6.15
CA GLU A 193 -4.79 -12.33 -5.82
C GLU A 193 -6.27 -12.67 -6.00
N THR A 194 -7.16 -11.70 -5.78
CA THR A 194 -8.59 -11.88 -6.04
C THR A 194 -8.88 -11.75 -7.54
N VAL A 195 -8.41 -10.68 -8.17
CA VAL A 195 -8.67 -10.35 -9.59
C VAL A 195 -8.17 -11.45 -10.54
N MET A 196 -7.03 -12.08 -10.25
CA MET A 196 -6.47 -13.14 -11.10
C MET A 196 -7.25 -14.46 -11.04
N THR A 197 -8.16 -14.62 -10.08
CA THR A 197 -9.03 -15.81 -9.97
C THR A 197 -10.36 -15.67 -10.69
N LEU A 198 -10.68 -14.45 -11.14
CA LEU A 198 -11.89 -14.17 -11.91
C LEU A 198 -11.80 -14.76 -13.32
N GLU A 199 -12.95 -14.97 -13.94
CA GLU A 199 -13.00 -15.34 -15.36
C GLU A 199 -12.65 -14.13 -16.22
N TRP A 200 -11.70 -14.31 -17.13
CA TRP A 200 -11.25 -13.28 -18.05
C TRP A 200 -11.59 -13.66 -19.50
N PRO A 201 -12.08 -12.70 -20.31
CA PRO A 201 -12.20 -12.90 -21.75
C PRO A 201 -10.84 -13.20 -22.37
N ALA A 202 -10.79 -14.19 -23.25
CA ALA A 202 -9.55 -14.61 -23.92
C ALA A 202 -8.97 -13.52 -24.84
N ASP A 203 -9.80 -12.59 -25.30
CA ASP A 203 -9.48 -11.46 -26.18
C ASP A 203 -9.27 -10.14 -25.43
N THR A 204 -9.05 -10.18 -24.11
CA THR A 204 -8.70 -8.98 -23.34
C THR A 204 -7.45 -8.29 -23.90
N ALA A 205 -7.47 -6.95 -23.93
CA ALA A 205 -6.30 -6.15 -24.33
C ALA A 205 -5.18 -6.14 -23.28
N LEU A 206 -5.49 -6.57 -22.05
CA LEU A 206 -4.54 -6.59 -20.94
C LEU A 206 -3.41 -7.57 -21.26
N ARG A 207 -2.17 -7.08 -21.25
CA ARG A 207 -0.96 -7.89 -21.47
C ARG A 207 -0.18 -8.14 -20.18
N LEU A 208 -0.22 -7.19 -19.24
CA LEU A 208 0.54 -7.22 -18.01
C LEU A 208 -0.33 -6.77 -16.82
N MET A 209 -0.37 -7.60 -15.79
CA MET A 209 -0.79 -7.20 -14.45
C MET A 209 0.45 -7.13 -13.57
N LEU A 210 0.79 -5.93 -13.13
CA LEU A 210 1.88 -5.68 -12.19
C LEU A 210 1.32 -5.74 -10.77
N THR A 211 2.01 -6.42 -9.88
CA THR A 211 1.62 -6.48 -8.48
C THR A 211 2.80 -6.27 -7.55
N GLY A 212 2.51 -5.88 -6.31
CA GLY A 212 3.50 -5.59 -5.27
C GLY A 212 2.85 -4.92 -4.06
N GLY A 213 3.70 -4.59 -3.09
CA GLY A 213 3.28 -3.94 -1.84
C GLY A 213 2.96 -4.91 -0.70
N ASP A 214 2.63 -6.17 -0.99
CA ASP A 214 2.43 -7.24 0.00
C ASP A 214 3.11 -8.55 -0.43
N THR A 215 3.07 -9.58 0.42
CA THR A 215 3.50 -10.92 0.05
C THR A 215 2.49 -11.53 -0.92
N LEU A 216 2.96 -11.99 -2.08
CA LEU A 216 2.16 -12.78 -3.01
C LEU A 216 2.18 -14.23 -2.55
N HIS A 217 1.02 -14.81 -2.29
CA HIS A 217 0.87 -16.18 -1.77
C HIS A 217 0.50 -17.18 -2.87
N ARG A 218 -0.09 -16.70 -3.96
CA ARG A 218 -0.66 -17.55 -5.01
C ARG A 218 0.02 -17.34 -6.35
N TYR A 219 0.23 -18.44 -7.06
CA TYR A 219 0.59 -18.41 -8.47
C TYR A 219 -0.68 -18.21 -9.31
N PRO A 220 -0.61 -17.49 -10.44
CA PRO A 220 -1.74 -17.30 -11.33
C PRO A 220 -2.17 -18.63 -11.96
N PRO A 221 -3.47 -18.81 -12.28
CA PRO A 221 -3.93 -19.99 -13.02
C PRO A 221 -3.36 -19.98 -14.44
N SER A 222 -3.20 -21.16 -15.04
CA SER A 222 -2.72 -21.29 -16.43
C SER A 222 -3.68 -20.72 -17.47
N THR A 223 -4.92 -20.44 -17.08
CA THR A 223 -5.96 -19.82 -17.91
C THR A 223 -5.88 -18.30 -17.94
N LEU A 224 -5.03 -17.67 -17.11
CA LEU A 224 -4.89 -16.21 -17.08
C LEU A 224 -4.34 -15.72 -18.44
N PRO A 225 -5.07 -14.85 -19.17
CA PRO A 225 -4.70 -14.50 -20.55
C PRO A 225 -3.56 -13.46 -20.65
N PHE A 226 -2.97 -13.07 -19.52
CA PHE A 226 -1.90 -12.07 -19.42
C PHE A 226 -0.85 -12.45 -18.39
N ALA A 227 0.32 -11.80 -18.46
CA ALA A 227 1.41 -12.08 -17.54
C ALA A 227 1.20 -11.36 -16.19
N LEU A 228 1.40 -12.08 -15.09
CA LEU A 228 1.52 -11.51 -13.75
C LEU A 228 2.99 -11.23 -13.44
N ILE A 229 3.31 -9.99 -13.08
CA ILE A 229 4.67 -9.58 -12.69
C ILE A 229 4.65 -9.20 -11.21
N ASN A 230 5.42 -9.91 -10.40
CA ASN A 230 5.61 -9.57 -8.99
C ASN A 230 6.76 -8.57 -8.85
N ASN A 231 6.52 -7.49 -8.12
CA ASN A 231 7.45 -6.40 -7.92
C ASN A 231 7.63 -6.14 -6.43
N TYR A 232 8.87 -5.87 -6.05
CA TYR A 232 9.22 -5.53 -4.68
C TYR A 232 10.12 -4.31 -4.66
N GLY A 233 9.86 -3.43 -3.71
CA GLY A 233 10.74 -2.33 -3.36
C GLY A 233 10.17 -1.58 -2.17
N PRO A 234 11.00 -1.18 -1.20
CA PRO A 234 10.61 -0.18 -0.23
C PRO A 234 10.64 1.22 -0.88
N THR A 235 9.88 2.15 -0.30
CA THR A 235 9.83 3.57 -0.74
C THR A 235 11.20 4.22 -0.75
N GLU A 236 12.08 3.83 0.17
CA GLU A 236 13.48 4.26 0.25
C GLU A 236 14.35 3.87 -0.96
N THR A 237 13.82 3.06 -1.87
CA THR A 237 14.50 2.63 -3.11
C THR A 237 13.77 3.02 -4.39
N ALA A 238 12.84 3.99 -4.29
CA ALA A 238 12.03 4.51 -5.40
C ALA A 238 11.13 3.45 -6.05
N VAL A 239 10.13 3.01 -5.30
CA VAL A 239 9.03 2.10 -5.68
C VAL A 239 9.45 0.65 -5.93
N VAL A 240 10.28 0.38 -6.95
CA VAL A 240 10.63 -0.98 -7.38
C VAL A 240 12.14 -1.17 -7.37
N ALA A 241 12.60 -2.15 -6.60
CA ALA A 241 13.99 -2.59 -6.56
C ALA A 241 14.19 -3.92 -7.30
N THR A 242 13.20 -4.81 -7.26
CA THR A 242 13.22 -6.13 -7.91
C THR A 242 11.90 -6.41 -8.62
N SER A 243 11.97 -7.18 -9.70
CA SER A 243 10.82 -7.53 -10.53
C SER A 243 11.01 -8.92 -11.14
N GLY A 244 9.93 -9.69 -11.24
CA GLY A 244 9.95 -11.05 -11.78
C GLY A 244 8.61 -11.49 -12.35
N LEU A 245 8.66 -12.22 -13.47
CA LEU A 245 7.50 -12.91 -14.02
C LEU A 245 7.08 -14.03 -13.06
N VAL A 246 5.79 -14.06 -12.69
CA VAL A 246 5.24 -15.16 -11.90
C VAL A 246 4.76 -16.24 -12.87
N PRO A 247 5.37 -17.44 -12.87
CA PRO A 247 4.93 -18.51 -13.76
C PRO A 247 3.53 -19.00 -13.34
N PRO A 248 2.75 -19.61 -14.25
CA PRO A 248 1.50 -20.26 -13.88
C PRO A 248 1.69 -21.33 -12.79
N ALA A 249 0.62 -21.60 -12.04
CA ALA A 249 0.62 -22.60 -10.99
C ALA A 249 1.01 -23.99 -11.53
N SER A 250 2.12 -24.55 -11.03
CA SER A 250 2.60 -25.89 -11.41
C SER A 250 3.30 -26.60 -10.24
N GLY A 251 2.52 -27.08 -9.26
CA GLY A 251 3.05 -27.90 -8.16
C GLY A 251 4.12 -27.20 -7.30
N TRP A 252 4.13 -25.87 -7.27
CA TRP A 252 5.09 -25.06 -6.52
C TRP A 252 4.94 -25.26 -5.01
N THR A 253 6.06 -25.42 -4.31
CA THR A 253 6.12 -25.62 -2.85
C THR A 253 6.55 -24.38 -2.06
N SER A 254 7.03 -23.34 -2.76
CA SER A 254 7.41 -22.04 -2.17
C SER A 254 6.53 -20.92 -2.71
N LEU A 255 6.46 -19.83 -1.95
CA LEU A 255 5.79 -18.60 -2.39
C LEU A 255 6.46 -18.04 -3.65
N PRO A 256 5.71 -17.35 -4.54
CA PRO A 256 6.27 -16.62 -5.66
C PRO A 256 7.47 -15.75 -5.28
N SER A 257 8.52 -15.78 -6.10
CA SER A 257 9.71 -14.96 -5.90
C SER A 257 9.38 -13.47 -6.04
N ILE A 258 10.19 -12.61 -5.43
CA ILE A 258 10.17 -11.16 -5.67
C ILE A 258 11.04 -10.78 -6.89
N GLY A 259 11.44 -11.78 -7.69
CA GLY A 259 12.18 -11.61 -8.92
C GLY A 259 13.66 -11.26 -8.73
N ARG A 260 14.19 -10.48 -9.67
CA ARG A 260 15.60 -10.08 -9.73
C ARG A 260 15.74 -8.56 -9.67
N PRO A 261 16.91 -8.01 -9.29
CA PRO A 261 17.15 -6.57 -9.29
C PRO A 261 16.85 -5.93 -10.64
N ILE A 262 16.14 -4.81 -10.64
CA ILE A 262 15.88 -4.03 -11.84
C ILE A 262 17.16 -3.35 -12.35
N SER A 263 17.15 -2.88 -13.59
CA SER A 263 18.30 -2.14 -14.13
C SER A 263 18.63 -0.92 -13.27
N GLY A 264 19.91 -0.79 -12.91
CA GLY A 264 20.40 0.27 -12.03
C GLY A 264 20.20 0.02 -10.53
N ALA A 265 19.48 -1.03 -10.12
CA ALA A 265 19.43 -1.50 -8.73
C ALA A 265 20.45 -2.61 -8.50
N ARG A 266 20.85 -2.79 -7.23
CA ARG A 266 21.64 -3.93 -6.76
C ARG A 266 20.97 -4.50 -5.53
N ALA A 267 20.90 -5.82 -5.41
CA ALA A 267 20.46 -6.48 -4.19
C ALA A 267 21.61 -7.28 -3.60
N TYR A 268 21.82 -7.12 -2.30
CA TYR A 268 22.80 -7.85 -1.53
C TYR A 268 22.07 -8.60 -0.42
N VAL A 269 22.35 -9.90 -0.27
CA VAL A 269 21.83 -10.72 0.83
C VAL A 269 22.97 -10.92 1.81
N LEU A 270 22.88 -10.30 2.99
CA LEU A 270 23.99 -10.16 3.91
C LEU A 270 23.71 -10.82 5.26
N ASP A 271 24.75 -11.29 5.93
CA ASP A 271 24.69 -11.75 7.32
C ASP A 271 24.74 -10.59 8.33
N GLU A 272 24.72 -10.91 9.62
CA GLU A 272 24.79 -9.93 10.73
C GLU A 272 26.10 -9.10 10.74
N LYS A 273 27.16 -9.61 10.11
CA LYS A 273 28.45 -8.93 9.94
C LYS A 273 28.53 -8.15 8.63
N ARG A 274 27.40 -8.04 7.90
CA ARG A 274 27.26 -7.41 6.58
C ARG A 274 28.17 -8.05 5.52
N GLN A 275 28.41 -9.36 5.64
CA GLN A 275 29.10 -10.15 4.62
C GLN A 275 28.08 -10.87 3.73
N PRO A 276 28.34 -10.99 2.41
CA PRO A 276 27.47 -11.73 1.52
C PRO A 276 27.30 -13.18 1.96
N VAL A 277 26.06 -13.66 2.04
CA VAL A 277 25.77 -15.08 2.28
C VAL A 277 25.92 -15.89 0.99
N LEU A 278 26.07 -17.21 1.12
CA LEU A 278 26.03 -18.12 -0.02
C LEU A 278 24.62 -18.19 -0.63
N ALA A 279 24.53 -18.55 -1.91
CA ALA A 279 23.24 -18.86 -2.53
C ALA A 279 22.47 -19.91 -1.71
N GLU A 280 21.15 -19.81 -1.72
CA GLU A 280 20.20 -20.60 -0.93
C GLU A 280 20.20 -20.34 0.58
N MET A 281 21.14 -19.54 1.11
CA MET A 281 21.10 -19.10 2.51
C MET A 281 20.19 -17.89 2.69
N ILE A 282 19.58 -17.82 3.88
CA ILE A 282 18.76 -16.68 4.29
C ILE A 282 19.70 -15.59 4.84
N GLY A 283 19.44 -14.34 4.46
CA GLY A 283 20.11 -13.17 5.04
C GLY A 283 19.24 -11.92 4.92
N GLU A 284 19.72 -10.82 5.48
CA GLU A 284 19.05 -9.53 5.39
C GLU A 284 19.30 -8.90 4.01
N LEU A 285 18.24 -8.35 3.42
CA LEU A 285 18.29 -7.68 2.12
C LEU A 285 18.77 -6.24 2.27
N TYR A 286 19.78 -5.88 1.47
CA TYR A 286 20.25 -4.52 1.29
C TYR A 286 20.11 -4.14 -0.18
N ILE A 287 19.60 -2.95 -0.45
CA ILE A 287 19.40 -2.45 -1.82
C ILE A 287 20.37 -1.30 -2.10
N GLY A 288 21.25 -1.49 -3.07
CA GLY A 288 22.15 -0.46 -3.59
C GLY A 288 21.71 0.08 -4.94
N GLY A 289 22.48 1.03 -5.46
CA GLY A 289 22.32 1.55 -6.82
C GLY A 289 21.44 2.79 -6.93
N ARG A 290 20.95 3.06 -8.14
CA ARG A 290 20.33 4.33 -8.56
C ARG A 290 18.95 4.57 -7.94
N GLY A 291 18.29 3.53 -7.41
CA GLY A 291 17.00 3.66 -6.73
C GLY A 291 17.11 4.23 -5.31
N VAL A 292 18.30 4.15 -4.67
CA VAL A 292 18.47 4.55 -3.27
C VAL A 292 18.17 6.04 -3.08
N ALA A 293 17.17 6.32 -2.25
CA ALA A 293 16.66 7.66 -1.97
C ALA A 293 17.71 8.55 -1.27
N ARG A 294 17.47 9.85 -1.23
CA ARG A 294 18.35 10.80 -0.53
C ARG A 294 18.43 10.49 0.96
N GLY A 295 17.31 10.10 1.56
CA GLY A 295 17.17 9.81 2.99
C GLY A 295 15.82 10.28 3.51
N TYR A 296 15.72 10.40 4.82
CA TYR A 296 14.51 10.87 5.49
C TYR A 296 14.56 12.39 5.74
N LEU A 297 13.44 13.08 5.45
CA LEU A 297 13.30 14.52 5.63
C LEU A 297 13.46 14.88 7.11
N ASN A 298 14.41 15.77 7.42
CA ASN A 298 14.68 16.26 8.79
C ASN A 298 14.93 15.16 9.84
N ARG A 299 15.52 14.03 9.42
CA ARG A 299 15.82 12.87 10.26
C ARG A 299 17.21 12.31 9.93
N ALA A 300 18.26 13.07 10.22
CA ALA A 300 19.63 12.73 9.85
C ALA A 300 20.13 11.44 10.53
N GLU A 301 19.81 11.23 11.80
CA GLU A 301 20.19 10.04 12.56
C GLU A 301 19.59 8.76 11.97
N LEU A 302 18.27 8.75 11.76
CA LEU A 302 17.57 7.64 11.11
C LEU A 302 18.06 7.41 9.67
N THR A 303 18.43 8.49 8.96
CA THR A 303 19.04 8.38 7.63
C THR A 303 20.38 7.66 7.71
N ALA A 304 21.25 8.01 8.65
CA ALA A 304 22.55 7.37 8.82
C ALA A 304 22.42 5.90 9.26
N GLU A 305 21.40 5.57 10.05
CA GLU A 305 21.11 4.20 10.47
C GLU A 305 20.70 3.29 9.29
N ARG A 306 19.83 3.78 8.41
CA ARG A 306 19.23 2.96 7.33
C ARG A 306 19.91 3.07 5.98
N PHE A 307 20.56 4.20 5.68
CA PHE A 307 21.28 4.44 4.42
C PHE A 307 22.78 4.38 4.66
N VAL A 308 23.31 3.17 4.69
CA VAL A 308 24.70 2.86 5.04
C VAL A 308 25.62 2.91 3.82
N PRO A 309 26.95 3.07 3.98
CA PRO A 309 27.90 2.96 2.87
C PRO A 309 27.78 1.61 2.16
N ASP A 310 27.86 1.61 0.83
CA ASP A 310 27.88 0.38 0.01
C ASP A 310 29.35 -0.02 -0.28
N PRO A 311 29.92 -1.02 0.43
CA PRO A 311 31.31 -1.43 0.23
C PRO A 311 31.51 -2.28 -1.04
N PHE A 312 30.42 -2.69 -1.70
CA PHE A 312 30.45 -3.56 -2.89
C PHE A 312 30.32 -2.76 -4.19
N SER A 313 30.18 -1.44 -4.09
CA SER A 313 30.07 -0.53 -5.22
C SER A 313 31.41 0.14 -5.52
N ASP A 314 31.78 0.16 -6.80
CA ASP A 314 32.96 0.90 -7.28
C ASP A 314 32.70 2.42 -7.38
N VAL A 315 31.46 2.87 -7.13
CA VAL A 315 31.09 4.29 -7.18
C VAL A 315 31.44 4.96 -5.85
N PRO A 316 32.30 6.00 -5.84
CA PRO A 316 32.65 6.72 -4.63
C PRO A 316 31.41 7.31 -3.94
N GLY A 317 31.29 7.08 -2.63
CA GLY A 317 30.17 7.58 -1.83
C GLY A 317 28.84 6.85 -2.09
N ALA A 318 28.86 5.70 -2.77
CA ALA A 318 27.68 4.86 -2.90
C ALA A 318 27.13 4.45 -1.54
N ARG A 319 25.80 4.37 -1.48
CA ARG A 319 25.05 3.94 -0.30
C ARG A 319 24.13 2.78 -0.67
N MET A 320 23.82 1.97 0.31
CA MET A 320 22.80 0.93 0.24
C MET A 320 21.77 1.15 1.37
N TYR A 321 20.52 0.84 1.07
CA TYR A 321 19.43 0.90 2.03
C TYR A 321 19.26 -0.47 2.70
N ARG A 322 19.26 -0.47 4.04
CA ARG A 322 18.99 -1.64 4.89
C ARG A 322 17.48 -1.84 5.02
N THR A 323 16.92 -2.90 4.43
CA THR A 323 15.46 -3.03 4.32
C THR A 323 14.78 -3.57 5.58
N GLY A 324 15.52 -4.34 6.40
CA GLY A 324 14.95 -5.16 7.48
C GLY A 324 14.19 -6.40 6.98
N ASP A 325 14.22 -6.69 5.67
CA ASP A 325 13.59 -7.88 5.10
C ASP A 325 14.60 -9.03 5.03
N LEU A 326 14.15 -10.23 5.40
CA LEU A 326 14.90 -11.47 5.22
C LEU A 326 14.52 -12.10 3.89
N VAL A 327 15.54 -12.46 3.11
CA VAL A 327 15.37 -13.09 1.81
C VAL A 327 16.34 -14.25 1.63
N ARG A 328 16.01 -15.13 0.68
CA ARG A 328 16.91 -16.16 0.17
C ARG A 328 17.17 -15.90 -1.31
N ALA A 329 18.44 -15.79 -1.68
CA ALA A 329 18.83 -15.72 -3.09
C ALA A 329 18.95 -17.14 -3.66
N ARG A 330 18.16 -17.45 -4.67
CA ARG A 330 18.22 -18.72 -5.39
C ARG A 330 19.47 -18.78 -6.28
N VAL A 331 19.89 -20.00 -6.65
CA VAL A 331 21.01 -20.20 -7.60
C VAL A 331 20.75 -19.49 -8.95
N ASN A 332 19.48 -19.41 -9.37
CA ASN A 332 19.10 -18.68 -10.59
C ASN A 332 19.12 -17.15 -10.40
N GLY A 333 19.47 -16.62 -9.24
CA GLY A 333 19.52 -15.19 -8.92
C GLY A 333 18.18 -14.54 -8.59
N GLU A 334 17.08 -15.29 -8.58
CA GLU A 334 15.81 -14.81 -8.05
C GLU A 334 15.85 -14.72 -6.52
N LEU A 335 15.12 -13.76 -5.97
CA LEU A 335 15.04 -13.55 -4.53
C LEU A 335 13.69 -14.04 -4.04
N GLU A 336 13.70 -14.84 -2.98
CA GLU A 336 12.51 -15.24 -2.26
C GLU A 336 12.39 -14.46 -0.97
N PHE A 337 11.22 -13.86 -0.75
CA PHE A 337 10.91 -13.22 0.51
C PHE A 337 10.65 -14.28 1.60
N VAL A 338 11.30 -14.13 2.76
CA VAL A 338 11.19 -15.05 3.89
C VAL A 338 10.44 -14.42 5.05
N GLY A 339 10.68 -13.14 5.32
CA GLY A 339 10.08 -12.45 6.45
C GLY A 339 10.79 -11.14 6.77
N ARG A 340 10.68 -10.68 8.02
CA ARG A 340 11.29 -9.44 8.49
C ARG A 340 12.08 -9.65 9.77
N THR A 341 13.06 -8.79 10.01
CA THR A 341 13.87 -8.76 11.23
C THR A 341 13.24 -7.88 12.33
N ASP A 342 12.23 -7.09 11.99
CA ASP A 342 11.54 -6.15 12.88
C ASP A 342 10.01 -6.39 12.91
N ASP A 343 9.31 -5.63 13.75
CA ASP A 343 7.85 -5.72 13.95
C ASP A 343 7.05 -4.96 12.87
N GLN A 344 7.69 -4.54 11.77
CA GLN A 344 6.97 -3.92 10.66
C GLN A 344 6.19 -4.99 9.90
N VAL A 345 4.98 -4.63 9.47
CA VAL A 345 4.07 -5.54 8.79
C VAL A 345 3.50 -4.90 7.53
N LYS A 346 3.15 -5.75 6.56
CA LYS A 346 2.35 -5.38 5.40
C LYS A 346 0.98 -5.99 5.58
N ILE A 347 -0.04 -5.14 5.57
CA ILE A 347 -1.43 -5.55 5.67
C ILE A 347 -2.16 -4.87 4.54
N ARG A 348 -2.62 -5.67 3.59
CA ARG A 348 -3.40 -5.21 2.44
C ARG A 348 -2.64 -4.20 1.56
N GLY A 349 -1.33 -4.38 1.42
CA GLY A 349 -0.44 -3.47 0.71
C GLY A 349 -0.06 -2.20 1.50
N PHE A 350 -0.63 -1.97 2.68
CA PHE A 350 -0.23 -0.88 3.56
C PHE A 350 0.97 -1.29 4.40
N ARG A 351 2.00 -0.44 4.41
CA ARG A 351 3.16 -0.58 5.28
C ARG A 351 2.85 -0.01 6.66
N ILE A 352 2.81 -0.85 7.67
CA ILE A 352 2.40 -0.49 9.03
C ILE A 352 3.53 -0.82 10.00
N GLU A 353 3.90 0.17 10.81
CA GLU A 353 4.82 0.01 11.94
C GLU A 353 3.96 -0.22 13.18
N LEU A 354 3.96 -1.44 13.74
CA LEU A 354 3.13 -1.78 14.90
C LEU A 354 3.44 -0.86 16.10
N GLY A 355 4.71 -0.46 16.25
CA GLY A 355 5.15 0.49 17.27
C GLY A 355 4.47 1.87 17.19
N GLU A 356 3.99 2.31 16.03
CA GLU A 356 3.25 3.58 15.92
C GLU A 356 1.85 3.50 16.53
N ILE A 357 1.20 2.35 16.37
CA ILE A 357 -0.08 2.05 17.02
C ILE A 357 0.14 1.93 18.54
N GLU A 358 1.17 1.20 18.95
CA GLU A 358 1.55 1.02 20.36
C GLU A 358 1.85 2.36 21.05
N ALA A 359 2.69 3.19 20.43
CA ALA A 359 3.06 4.51 20.95
C ALA A 359 1.84 5.43 21.04
N THR A 360 0.93 5.39 20.06
CA THR A 360 -0.29 6.19 20.10
C THR A 360 -1.22 5.71 21.22
N LEU A 361 -1.44 4.40 21.35
CA LEU A 361 -2.24 3.82 22.44
C LEU A 361 -1.64 4.12 23.82
N ALA A 362 -0.32 4.14 23.96
CA ALA A 362 0.35 4.50 25.20
C ALA A 362 0.09 5.95 25.64
N THR A 363 -0.38 6.84 24.75
CA THR A 363 -0.81 8.20 25.11
C THR A 363 -2.25 8.28 25.61
N HIS A 364 -3.02 7.18 25.54
CA HIS A 364 -4.40 7.15 26.01
C HIS A 364 -4.45 7.07 27.56
N PRO A 365 -5.21 7.95 28.26
CA PRO A 365 -5.19 8.02 29.72
C PRO A 365 -5.55 6.72 30.46
N LEU A 366 -6.39 5.88 29.83
CA LEU A 366 -6.86 4.62 30.41
C LEU A 366 -5.96 3.41 30.06
N VAL A 367 -4.87 3.61 29.33
CA VAL A 367 -3.97 2.54 28.86
C VAL A 367 -2.68 2.56 29.66
N GLN A 368 -2.34 1.44 30.30
CA GLN A 368 -1.05 1.26 30.97
C GLN A 368 0.02 0.72 30.02
N GLN A 369 -0.32 -0.29 29.23
CA GLN A 369 0.55 -0.91 28.24
C GLN A 369 -0.28 -1.31 27.02
N ALA A 370 0.31 -1.26 25.84
CA ALA A 370 -0.32 -1.72 24.60
C ALA A 370 0.69 -2.41 23.70
N VAL A 371 0.25 -3.47 23.03
CA VAL A 371 1.01 -4.21 22.02
C VAL A 371 0.11 -4.39 20.81
N ALA A 372 0.58 -3.99 19.63
CA ALA A 372 -0.12 -4.21 18.38
C ALA A 372 0.49 -5.42 17.69
N VAL A 373 -0.35 -6.24 17.06
CA VAL A 373 0.08 -7.45 16.34
C VAL A 373 -0.69 -7.54 15.02
N ALA A 374 0.02 -7.86 13.94
CA ALA A 374 -0.60 -8.38 12.74
C ALA A 374 -0.86 -9.87 12.94
N ARG A 375 -2.12 -10.22 13.17
CA ARG A 375 -2.53 -11.60 13.37
C ARG A 375 -2.99 -12.19 12.05
N GLU A 376 -2.57 -13.43 11.77
CA GLU A 376 -2.93 -14.21 10.59
C GLU A 376 -3.46 -15.56 11.06
N ASP A 377 -4.77 -15.64 11.31
CA ASP A 377 -5.42 -16.87 11.74
C ASP A 377 -5.71 -17.80 10.53
N THR A 378 -5.88 -17.20 9.34
CA THR A 378 -6.04 -17.88 8.05
C THR A 378 -4.98 -17.34 7.08
N PRO A 379 -4.26 -18.19 6.31
CA PRO A 379 -3.23 -17.73 5.37
C PRO A 379 -3.73 -16.68 4.38
N GLY A 380 -3.06 -15.54 4.31
CA GLY A 380 -3.40 -14.39 3.48
C GLY A 380 -4.36 -13.38 4.11
N ASP A 381 -5.01 -13.70 5.24
CA ASP A 381 -5.92 -12.80 5.96
C ASP A 381 -5.25 -12.24 7.21
N LYS A 382 -4.45 -11.19 7.02
CA LYS A 382 -3.82 -10.44 8.10
C LYS A 382 -4.75 -9.34 8.61
N ARG A 383 -4.88 -9.26 9.94
CA ARG A 383 -5.61 -8.19 10.63
C ARG A 383 -4.82 -7.61 11.79
N LEU A 384 -5.01 -6.32 12.05
CA LEU A 384 -4.44 -5.66 13.22
C LEU A 384 -5.28 -5.96 14.46
N VAL A 385 -4.60 -6.42 15.51
CA VAL A 385 -5.16 -6.61 16.84
C VAL A 385 -4.31 -5.82 17.84
N ALA A 386 -4.95 -5.06 18.72
CA ALA A 386 -4.27 -4.41 19.84
C ALA A 386 -4.59 -5.12 21.16
N TYR A 387 -3.56 -5.52 21.89
CA TYR A 387 -3.65 -6.06 23.24
C TYR A 387 -3.32 -4.95 24.21
N VAL A 388 -4.21 -4.71 25.17
CA VAL A 388 -4.15 -3.51 26.01
C VAL A 388 -4.30 -3.90 27.47
N VAL A 389 -3.41 -3.38 28.31
CA VAL A 389 -3.51 -3.47 29.77
C VAL A 389 -4.11 -2.16 30.28
N PRO A 390 -5.29 -2.18 30.93
CA PRO A 390 -5.91 -0.99 31.49
C PRO A 390 -5.05 -0.36 32.60
N ALA A 391 -5.14 0.96 32.74
CA ALA A 391 -4.68 1.63 33.94
C ALA A 391 -5.43 1.10 35.18
N PRO A 392 -4.79 1.04 36.37
CA PRO A 392 -5.42 0.53 37.58
C PRO A 392 -6.78 1.20 37.87
N GLY A 393 -7.81 0.38 38.10
CA GLY A 393 -9.18 0.85 38.37
C GLY A 393 -9.95 1.37 37.15
N SER A 394 -9.40 1.25 35.95
CA SER A 394 -10.06 1.64 34.70
C SER A 394 -10.65 0.44 33.96
N THR A 395 -11.77 0.65 33.28
CA THR A 395 -12.33 -0.28 32.29
C THR A 395 -12.01 0.24 30.89
N LEU A 396 -11.62 -0.66 29.98
CA LEU A 396 -11.38 -0.30 28.59
C LEU A 396 -12.70 -0.39 27.82
N ASP A 397 -13.07 0.73 27.21
CA ASP A 397 -14.11 0.78 26.19
C ASP A 397 -13.46 0.69 24.80
N VAL A 398 -13.85 -0.33 24.03
CA VAL A 398 -13.30 -0.62 22.71
C VAL A 398 -13.61 0.51 21.73
N ASP A 399 -14.81 1.08 21.81
CA ASP A 399 -15.25 2.13 20.88
C ASP A 399 -14.53 3.45 21.14
N SER A 400 -14.34 3.80 22.41
CA SER A 400 -13.47 4.91 22.82
C SER A 400 -12.03 4.76 22.29
N MET A 401 -11.43 3.56 22.41
CA MET A 401 -10.08 3.32 21.90
C MET A 401 -10.00 3.42 20.37
N ARG A 402 -10.97 2.85 19.66
CA ARG A 402 -11.07 2.94 18.20
C ARG A 402 -11.20 4.39 17.75
N SER A 403 -12.09 5.16 18.39
CA SER A 403 -12.27 6.59 18.13
C SER A 403 -11.00 7.41 18.41
N PHE A 404 -10.31 7.08 19.51
CA PHE A 404 -9.08 7.74 19.89
C PHE A 404 -7.96 7.55 18.85
N LEU A 405 -7.78 6.32 18.35
CA LEU A 405 -6.81 6.03 17.31
C LEU A 405 -7.22 6.61 15.96
N GLY A 406 -8.49 6.50 15.56
CA GLY A 406 -8.98 7.04 14.28
C GLY A 406 -8.82 8.55 14.13
N LYS A 407 -8.71 9.30 15.23
CA LYS A 407 -8.40 10.75 15.22
C LYS A 407 -6.92 11.07 14.99
N ARG A 408 -6.02 10.09 15.11
CA ARG A 408 -4.56 10.29 15.16
C ARG A 408 -3.79 9.47 14.14
N LEU A 409 -4.35 8.34 13.75
CA LEU A 409 -3.75 7.40 12.81
C LEU A 409 -4.64 7.28 11.56
N PRO A 410 -4.05 7.00 10.39
CA PRO A 410 -4.81 6.60 9.22
C PRO A 410 -5.73 5.41 9.52
N GLU A 411 -6.89 5.35 8.87
CA GLU A 411 -7.90 4.32 9.10
C GLU A 411 -7.33 2.88 9.01
N TYR A 412 -6.46 2.63 8.04
CA TYR A 412 -5.84 1.31 7.84
C TYR A 412 -4.89 0.89 8.97
N MET A 413 -4.48 1.80 9.87
CA MET A 413 -3.67 1.52 11.05
C MET A 413 -4.50 1.31 12.32
N VAL A 414 -5.80 1.54 12.27
CA VAL A 414 -6.68 1.32 13.43
C VAL A 414 -6.94 -0.19 13.57
N PRO A 415 -6.62 -0.81 14.73
CA PRO A 415 -6.87 -2.23 14.95
C PRO A 415 -8.34 -2.63 14.79
N ALA A 416 -8.57 -3.77 14.14
CA ALA A 416 -9.90 -4.34 13.97
C ALA A 416 -10.46 -4.88 15.30
N ALA A 417 -9.58 -5.36 16.18
CA ALA A 417 -9.92 -5.90 17.49
C ALA A 417 -9.03 -5.32 18.59
N PHE A 418 -9.62 -5.17 19.78
CA PHE A 418 -8.92 -4.77 20.99
C PHE A 418 -9.17 -5.81 22.08
N VAL A 419 -8.10 -6.35 22.66
CA VAL A 419 -8.16 -7.40 23.67
C VAL A 419 -7.60 -6.86 24.98
N SER A 420 -8.47 -6.76 25.99
CA SER A 420 -8.05 -6.36 27.34
C SER A 420 -7.35 -7.52 28.04
N LEU A 421 -6.15 -7.28 28.56
CA LEU A 421 -5.38 -8.27 29.34
C LEU A 421 -5.04 -7.71 30.73
N PRO A 422 -5.03 -8.54 31.78
CA PRO A 422 -4.58 -8.11 33.10
C PRO A 422 -3.07 -7.78 33.12
N SER A 423 -2.29 -8.43 32.24
CA SER A 423 -0.87 -8.15 32.01
C SER A 423 -0.45 -8.73 30.66
N LEU A 424 0.60 -8.17 30.05
CA LEU A 424 1.17 -8.72 28.83
C LEU A 424 2.00 -9.97 29.15
N PRO A 425 1.89 -11.06 28.37
CA PRO A 425 2.78 -12.20 28.50
C PRO A 425 4.20 -11.76 28.16
N VAL A 426 5.16 -12.20 28.97
CA VAL A 426 6.59 -11.89 28.77
C VAL A 426 7.41 -13.17 28.73
N THR A 427 8.43 -13.18 27.89
CA THR A 427 9.48 -14.19 27.83
C THR A 427 10.31 -14.20 29.13
N THR A 428 11.13 -15.23 29.33
CA THR A 428 12.10 -15.32 30.46
C THR A 428 13.08 -14.14 30.52
N ASN A 429 13.28 -13.43 29.41
CA ASN A 429 14.12 -12.24 29.31
C ASN A 429 13.34 -10.92 29.53
N GLY A 430 12.08 -10.98 29.94
CA GLY A 430 11.25 -9.81 30.24
C GLY A 430 10.74 -9.02 29.02
N LYS A 431 10.94 -9.53 27.80
CA LYS A 431 10.32 -8.98 26.58
C LYS A 431 8.92 -9.56 26.39
N VAL A 432 7.99 -8.77 25.84
CA VAL A 432 6.64 -9.25 25.48
C VAL A 432 6.75 -10.48 24.57
N ASP A 433 6.07 -11.55 24.95
CA ASP A 433 5.92 -12.75 24.13
C ASP A 433 4.68 -12.63 23.25
N ARG A 434 4.87 -12.15 22.02
CA ARG A 434 3.77 -11.95 21.06
C ARG A 434 3.13 -13.26 20.61
N HIS A 435 3.82 -14.40 20.72
CA HIS A 435 3.28 -15.72 20.37
C HIS A 435 2.35 -16.27 21.46
N ALA A 436 2.55 -15.84 22.70
CA ALA A 436 1.69 -16.20 23.83
C ALA A 436 0.43 -15.34 23.95
N LEU A 437 0.24 -14.36 23.06
CA LEU A 437 -0.96 -13.51 23.07
C LEU A 437 -2.20 -14.32 22.67
N PRO A 438 -3.30 -14.25 23.45
CA PRO A 438 -4.48 -15.06 23.19
C PRO A 438 -5.18 -14.62 21.92
N ALA A 439 -5.98 -15.50 21.33
CA ALA A 439 -6.90 -15.09 20.28
C ALA A 439 -7.86 -14.01 20.81
N PRO A 440 -8.24 -13.00 20.01
CA PRO A 440 -9.39 -12.18 20.34
C PRO A 440 -10.57 -13.13 20.56
N THR A 441 -11.06 -13.18 21.79
CA THR A 441 -12.23 -14.00 22.10
C THR A 441 -13.39 -13.38 21.36
N ILE A 442 -13.88 -14.07 20.32
CA ILE A 442 -15.27 -13.92 19.91
C ILE A 442 -16.01 -14.33 21.16
N SER A 443 -16.61 -13.39 21.87
CA SER A 443 -17.63 -13.74 22.86
C SER A 443 -18.78 -14.37 22.07
N ARG A 444 -18.63 -15.65 21.71
CA ARG A 444 -19.75 -16.57 21.62
C ARG A 444 -20.30 -16.58 23.02
N VAL A 445 -21.17 -15.63 23.33
CA VAL A 445 -22.23 -15.89 24.28
C VAL A 445 -22.94 -17.07 23.64
N PRO A 446 -22.86 -18.30 24.20
CA PRO A 446 -23.86 -19.28 23.86
C PRO A 446 -25.15 -18.58 24.27
N SER A 447 -25.95 -18.18 23.30
CA SER A 447 -27.30 -17.71 23.56
C SER A 447 -28.08 -18.93 24.06
N ASP A 448 -27.82 -19.35 25.29
CA ASP A 448 -28.75 -20.05 26.16
C ASP A 448 -29.75 -19.02 26.72
N ASP A 449 -30.15 -18.05 25.88
CA ASP A 449 -31.31 -17.23 26.13
C ASP A 449 -32.51 -17.90 25.45
N PRO A 450 -33.46 -18.48 26.22
CA PRO A 450 -34.67 -19.05 25.67
C PRO A 450 -35.61 -18.00 25.05
N SER A 451 -35.31 -16.70 25.16
CA SER A 451 -35.90 -15.70 24.25
C SER A 451 -35.09 -15.63 22.96
N GLY A 452 -35.29 -16.60 22.07
CA GLY A 452 -34.97 -16.41 20.67
C GLY A 452 -35.81 -15.24 20.15
N GLU A 453 -35.25 -14.04 20.11
CA GLU A 453 -35.78 -13.00 19.22
C GLU A 453 -35.81 -13.63 17.83
N VAL A 454 -37.01 -13.74 17.28
CA VAL A 454 -37.22 -14.29 15.94
C VAL A 454 -36.45 -13.39 14.99
N ARG A 455 -35.27 -13.85 14.53
CA ARG A 455 -34.45 -13.12 13.55
C ARG A 455 -35.35 -12.74 12.38
N THR A 456 -35.38 -11.45 12.03
CA THR A 456 -36.15 -10.99 10.88
C THR A 456 -35.63 -11.68 9.62
N LEU A 457 -36.44 -11.77 8.57
CA LEU A 457 -36.00 -12.40 7.31
C LEU A 457 -34.78 -11.66 6.72
N ILE A 458 -34.71 -10.33 6.95
CA ILE A 458 -33.57 -9.49 6.55
C ILE A 458 -32.33 -9.88 7.35
N GLU A 459 -32.45 -10.04 8.66
CA GLU A 459 -31.35 -10.44 9.53
C GLU A 459 -30.81 -11.85 9.21
N GLN A 460 -31.69 -12.81 8.90
CA GLN A 460 -31.29 -14.14 8.45
C GLN A 460 -30.49 -14.09 7.14
N ARG A 461 -30.95 -13.27 6.18
CA ARG A 461 -30.23 -13.07 4.91
C ARG A 461 -28.91 -12.34 5.12
N MET A 462 -28.86 -11.32 5.99
CA MET A 462 -27.62 -10.65 6.33
C MET A 462 -26.61 -11.59 6.97
N ALA A 463 -27.02 -12.40 7.95
CA ALA A 463 -26.14 -13.40 8.57
C ALA A 463 -25.56 -14.36 7.53
N GLY A 464 -26.39 -14.82 6.57
CA GLY A 464 -25.94 -15.68 5.48
C GLY A 464 -24.94 -15.00 4.53
N MET A 465 -25.16 -13.73 4.19
CA MET A 465 -24.23 -12.96 3.35
C MET A 465 -22.90 -12.70 4.06
N VAL A 466 -22.93 -12.35 5.35
CA VAL A 466 -21.72 -12.18 6.16
C VAL A 466 -20.96 -13.51 6.25
N ALA A 467 -21.66 -14.62 6.53
CA ALA A 467 -21.06 -15.95 6.58
C ALA A 467 -20.36 -16.32 5.27
N ALA A 468 -21.01 -16.06 4.12
CA ALA A 468 -20.46 -16.35 2.80
C ALA A 468 -19.21 -15.52 2.48
N VAL A 469 -19.26 -14.20 2.74
CA VAL A 469 -18.15 -13.29 2.48
C VAL A 469 -16.94 -13.61 3.38
N LEU A 470 -17.19 -13.90 4.66
CA LEU A 470 -16.13 -14.22 5.62
C LEU A 470 -15.69 -15.69 5.58
N LYS A 471 -16.39 -16.54 4.83
CA LYS A 471 -16.17 -17.99 4.75
C LYS A 471 -16.20 -18.68 6.13
N VAL A 472 -17.19 -18.32 6.94
CA VAL A 472 -17.47 -18.92 8.25
C VAL A 472 -18.80 -19.66 8.24
N ASP A 473 -18.95 -20.68 9.09
CA ASP A 473 -20.12 -21.57 9.05
C ASP A 473 -21.44 -20.87 9.42
N GLN A 474 -21.43 -20.08 10.50
CA GLN A 474 -22.61 -19.35 11.00
C GLN A 474 -22.19 -18.04 11.65
N VAL A 475 -23.10 -17.07 11.59
CA VAL A 475 -22.91 -15.73 12.18
C VAL A 475 -24.09 -15.38 13.09
N GLY A 476 -23.75 -14.91 14.29
CA GLY A 476 -24.68 -14.41 15.31
C GLY A 476 -25.21 -13.02 15.00
N SER A 477 -26.34 -12.65 15.61
CA SER A 477 -27.00 -11.35 15.42
C SER A 477 -26.11 -10.17 15.85
N GLU A 478 -25.50 -10.28 17.03
CA GLU A 478 -24.61 -9.25 17.58
C GLU A 478 -23.14 -9.43 17.17
N GLU A 479 -22.83 -10.43 16.33
CA GLU A 479 -21.45 -10.66 15.94
C GLU A 479 -20.96 -9.55 15.02
N ASN A 480 -19.82 -8.98 15.41
CA ASN A 480 -19.20 -7.88 14.69
C ASN A 480 -18.41 -8.40 13.48
N PHE A 481 -18.77 -7.92 12.30
CA PHE A 481 -18.17 -8.25 11.01
C PHE A 481 -16.63 -8.21 11.04
N PHE A 482 -16.04 -7.17 11.64
CA PHE A 482 -14.59 -7.01 11.69
C PHE A 482 -13.91 -7.94 12.69
N LEU A 483 -14.59 -8.28 13.79
CA LEU A 483 -14.09 -9.27 14.76
C LEU A 483 -14.08 -10.68 14.16
N LEU A 484 -15.00 -10.95 13.24
CA LEU A 484 -15.06 -12.20 12.48
C LEU A 484 -14.03 -12.29 11.33
N GLY A 485 -13.17 -11.28 11.17
CA GLY A 485 -12.15 -11.24 10.11
C GLY A 485 -12.50 -10.34 8.93
N GLY A 486 -13.67 -9.70 8.96
CA GLY A 486 -14.09 -8.74 7.96
C GLY A 486 -13.18 -7.51 7.87
N HIS A 487 -13.14 -6.91 6.68
CA HIS A 487 -12.33 -5.74 6.38
C HIS A 487 -12.83 -4.96 5.18
N SER A 488 -12.29 -3.77 4.89
CA SER A 488 -12.82 -2.86 3.87
C SER A 488 -13.08 -3.51 2.50
N LEU A 489 -12.19 -4.39 2.01
CA LEU A 489 -12.45 -5.14 0.76
C LEU A 489 -13.60 -6.15 0.89
N LEU A 490 -13.67 -6.94 1.98
CA LEU A 490 -14.80 -7.84 2.24
C LEU A 490 -16.08 -7.06 2.56
N ALA A 491 -15.96 -5.89 3.18
CA ALA A 491 -17.07 -4.98 3.45
C ALA A 491 -17.63 -4.43 2.14
N ALA A 492 -16.79 -3.96 1.22
CA ALA A 492 -17.22 -3.57 -0.12
C ALA A 492 -17.94 -4.71 -0.84
N GLN A 493 -17.39 -5.93 -0.79
CA GLN A 493 -18.06 -7.11 -1.33
C GLN A 493 -19.41 -7.36 -0.65
N LEU A 494 -19.49 -7.30 0.68
CA LEU A 494 -20.73 -7.49 1.43
C LEU A 494 -21.78 -6.45 1.00
N LEU A 495 -21.41 -5.18 0.89
CA LEU A 495 -22.32 -4.10 0.50
C LEU A 495 -22.85 -4.27 -0.91
N VAL A 496 -22.06 -4.82 -1.83
CA VAL A 496 -22.54 -5.22 -3.16
C VAL A 496 -23.60 -6.31 -3.07
N HIS A 497 -23.38 -7.36 -2.26
CA HIS A 497 -24.38 -8.42 -2.06
C HIS A 497 -25.65 -7.87 -1.39
N VAL A 498 -25.52 -6.92 -0.45
CA VAL A 498 -26.65 -6.21 0.16
C VAL A 498 -27.45 -5.47 -0.89
N HIS A 499 -26.78 -4.69 -1.74
CA HIS A 499 -27.45 -3.95 -2.82
C HIS A 499 -28.16 -4.90 -3.79
N GLN A 500 -27.52 -6.00 -4.20
CA GLN A 500 -28.13 -6.99 -5.09
C GLN A 500 -29.33 -7.71 -4.47
N THR A 501 -29.29 -7.95 -3.15
CA THR A 501 -30.33 -8.72 -2.44
C THR A 501 -31.53 -7.86 -2.05
N PHE A 502 -31.29 -6.62 -1.62
CA PHE A 502 -32.31 -5.75 -1.03
C PHE A 502 -32.60 -4.49 -1.84
N GLY A 503 -31.81 -4.18 -2.88
CA GLY A 503 -31.97 -2.98 -3.69
C GLY A 503 -31.61 -1.67 -2.99
N VAL A 504 -30.99 -1.74 -1.81
CA VAL A 504 -30.57 -0.55 -1.03
C VAL A 504 -29.09 -0.28 -1.22
N GLU A 505 -28.72 1.00 -1.32
CA GLU A 505 -27.32 1.42 -1.27
C GLU A 505 -26.94 1.82 0.16
N LEU A 506 -25.92 1.16 0.70
CA LEU A 506 -25.34 1.48 1.98
C LEU A 506 -23.94 2.07 1.77
N PRO A 507 -23.66 3.28 2.29
CA PRO A 507 -22.30 3.79 2.32
C PRO A 507 -21.39 2.87 3.12
N LEU A 508 -20.12 2.73 2.69
CA LEU A 508 -19.13 1.92 3.42
C LEU A 508 -19.00 2.32 4.90
N ARG A 509 -19.12 3.61 5.18
CA ARG A 509 -19.14 4.17 6.54
C ARG A 509 -20.18 3.49 7.45
N THR A 510 -21.38 3.19 6.94
CA THR A 510 -22.46 2.58 7.73
C THR A 510 -22.03 1.24 8.32
N LEU A 511 -21.24 0.45 7.59
CA LEU A 511 -20.72 -0.82 8.08
C LEU A 511 -19.69 -0.64 9.21
N PHE A 512 -18.95 0.46 9.22
CA PHE A 512 -18.06 0.80 10.33
C PHE A 512 -18.80 1.30 11.58
N GLU A 513 -19.91 2.01 11.38
CA GLU A 513 -20.74 2.55 12.46
C GLU A 513 -21.65 1.47 13.09
N LEU A 514 -22.16 0.56 12.26
CA LEU A 514 -23.07 -0.52 12.64
C LEU A 514 -22.47 -1.88 12.23
N PRO A 515 -21.39 -2.33 12.86
CA PRO A 515 -20.63 -3.49 12.37
C PRO A 515 -21.26 -4.85 12.68
N THR A 516 -22.41 -4.91 13.35
CA THR A 516 -23.10 -6.15 13.72
C THR A 516 -24.17 -6.52 12.70
N VAL A 517 -24.54 -7.80 12.64
CA VAL A 517 -25.63 -8.26 11.76
C VAL A 517 -26.95 -7.56 12.11
N CYS A 518 -27.29 -7.43 13.40
CA CYS A 518 -28.49 -6.70 13.82
C CYS A 518 -28.45 -5.22 13.43
N GLY A 519 -27.31 -4.56 13.62
CA GLY A 519 -27.15 -3.13 13.30
C GLY A 519 -27.32 -2.86 11.81
N LEU A 520 -26.68 -3.66 10.95
CA LEU A 520 -26.85 -3.56 9.50
C LEU A 520 -28.28 -3.86 9.07
N SER A 521 -28.91 -4.88 9.66
CA SER A 521 -30.27 -5.30 9.30
C SER A 521 -31.30 -4.24 9.66
N ALA A 522 -31.16 -3.62 10.84
CA ALA A 522 -32.03 -2.52 11.27
C ALA A 522 -31.92 -1.30 10.34
N GLU A 523 -30.72 -0.98 9.86
CA GLU A 523 -30.53 0.13 8.92
C GLU A 523 -31.11 -0.18 7.53
N ILE A 524 -30.96 -1.42 7.05
CA ILE A 524 -31.61 -1.89 5.82
C ILE A 524 -33.14 -1.79 5.95
N GLU A 525 -33.69 -2.26 7.06
CA GLU A 525 -35.13 -2.15 7.35
C GLU A 525 -35.60 -0.69 7.34
N ARG A 526 -34.84 0.21 7.98
CA ARG A 526 -35.12 1.65 8.00
C ARG A 526 -35.15 2.25 6.59
N LEU A 527 -34.20 1.87 5.73
CA LEU A 527 -34.14 2.35 4.35
C LEU A 527 -35.25 1.79 3.47
N LEU A 528 -35.60 0.51 3.63
CA LEU A 528 -36.72 -0.11 2.92
C LEU A 528 -38.05 0.54 3.32
N LEU A 529 -38.26 0.79 4.61
CA LEU A 529 -39.44 1.51 5.12
C LEU A 529 -39.52 2.94 4.59
N ALA A 530 -38.39 3.66 4.56
CA ALA A 530 -38.33 5.01 3.99
C ALA A 530 -38.66 5.01 2.50
N SER A 531 -38.17 4.01 1.74
CA SER A 531 -38.49 3.85 0.32
C SER A 531 -39.99 3.56 0.11
N LEU A 532 -40.60 2.71 0.94
CA LEU A 532 -42.02 2.40 0.87
C LEU A 532 -42.91 3.61 1.21
N GLN A 533 -42.46 4.46 2.14
CA GLN A 533 -43.18 5.69 2.50
C GLN A 533 -42.99 6.82 1.47
N ALA A 534 -41.92 6.76 0.67
CA ALA A 534 -41.64 7.71 -0.41
C ALA A 534 -42.30 7.33 -1.74
N MET A 535 -42.80 6.10 -1.87
CA MET A 535 -43.61 5.69 -3.02
C MET A 535 -44.94 6.45 -3.02
N THR A 536 -45.24 7.10 -4.13
CA THR A 536 -46.55 7.73 -4.34
C THR A 536 -47.63 6.67 -4.54
N ASP A 537 -48.90 6.98 -4.22
CA ASP A 537 -50.03 6.06 -4.40
C ASP A 537 -50.11 5.49 -5.84
N GLU A 538 -49.63 6.24 -6.84
CA GLU A 538 -49.56 5.85 -8.25
C GLU A 538 -48.50 4.75 -8.55
N GLU A 539 -47.42 4.67 -7.77
CA GLU A 539 -46.38 3.64 -7.92
C GLU A 539 -46.75 2.34 -7.20
N ALA A 540 -47.50 2.45 -6.09
CA ALA A 540 -48.04 1.31 -5.36
C ALA A 540 -49.11 0.56 -6.18
N GLU A 541 -49.98 1.27 -6.92
CA GLU A 541 -50.96 0.66 -7.83
C GLU A 541 -50.32 -0.07 -9.02
N ARG A 542 -49.17 0.41 -9.53
CA ARG A 542 -48.44 -0.25 -10.63
C ARG A 542 -47.70 -1.52 -10.23
N LEU A 543 -47.35 -1.68 -8.96
CA LEU A 543 -46.67 -2.88 -8.44
C LEU A 543 -47.64 -3.98 -8.02
N LEU A 544 -48.93 -3.65 -7.83
CA LEU A 544 -50.00 -4.58 -7.48
C LEU A 544 -50.79 -5.11 -8.68
N ALA A 545 -50.58 -4.55 -9.88
CA ALA A 545 -51.14 -5.00 -11.16
C ALA A 545 -50.14 -5.90 -11.90
#